data_AF-A0A7Y1FZ93-F1
#
_entry.id   AF-A0A7Y1FZ93-F1
#
_cell.length_a   1.000
_cell.length_b   1.000
_cell.length_c   1.000
_cell.angle_alpha   90.00
_cell.angle_beta   90.00
_cell.angle_gamma   90.00
#
_symmetry.space_group_name_H-M   'P 1'
#
loop_
_entity.id
_entity.type
_entity.pdbx_description
1 polymer ?
#
loop_
_entity_poly.entity_id
_entity_poly.type
_entity_poly.pdbx_seq_one_letter_code
_entity_poly.pdbx_strand_id
1 'polypeptide(L)'
;MTDMQWRAEDFDAQLDACGLNCPLPLLKAKLELNRLASGAVLKVEATDAGSQRDFRAFASLAGHSLLREEVDSGVYRYWLRKA
;
A
#
# COMPACT_ATOMS: atom_id res chain seq x y z
N MET A 1 17.23 -7.40 24.69
CA MET A 1 15.81 -7.23 24.34
C MET A 1 15.77 -6.07 23.36
N THR A 2 15.88 -6.39 22.07
CA THR A 2 16.05 -5.36 21.04
C THR A 2 14.71 -4.69 20.80
N ASP A 3 14.59 -3.44 21.23
CA ASP A 3 13.59 -2.50 20.75
C ASP A 3 13.63 -2.51 19.21
N MET A 4 12.77 -3.34 18.60
CA MET A 4 12.56 -3.33 17.17
C MET A 4 11.65 -2.15 16.89
N GLN A 5 12.26 -0.97 16.86
CA GLN A 5 11.61 0.28 16.54
C GLN A 5 11.31 0.25 15.03
N TRP A 6 10.12 -0.24 14.68
CA TRP A 6 9.59 -0.23 13.30
C TRP A 6 9.73 1.18 12.75
N ARG A 7 10.64 1.38 11.80
CA ARG A 7 10.80 2.69 11.18
C ARG A 7 9.68 2.86 10.19
N ALA A 8 9.22 4.10 9.99
CA ALA A 8 8.20 4.45 9.01
C ALA A 8 8.58 4.08 7.54
N GLU A 9 9.77 3.52 7.34
CA GLU A 9 10.39 3.15 6.08
C GLU A 9 10.47 1.63 5.85
N ASP A 10 9.91 0.79 6.74
CA ASP A 10 9.93 -0.67 6.56
C ASP A 10 8.93 -1.10 5.45
N PHE A 11 9.31 -0.89 4.19
CA PHE A 11 8.70 -1.44 3.01
C PHE A 11 9.75 -2.11 2.13
N ASP A 12 9.40 -3.25 1.52
CA ASP A 12 10.28 -4.01 0.61
C ASP A 12 10.21 -3.47 -0.82
N ALA A 13 9.10 -2.80 -1.17
CA ALA A 13 8.92 -2.17 -2.47
C ALA A 13 8.04 -0.92 -2.36
N GLN A 14 8.21 -0.01 -3.32
CA GLN A 14 7.43 1.21 -3.45
C GLN A 14 6.81 1.30 -4.84
N LEU A 15 5.58 1.79 -4.90
CA LEU A 15 4.84 2.06 -6.11
C LEU A 15 4.32 3.50 -6.09
N ASP A 16 4.75 4.29 -7.07
CA ASP A 16 4.13 5.58 -7.38
C ASP A 16 2.96 5.38 -8.36
N ALA A 17 1.76 5.67 -7.86
CA ALA A 17 0.51 5.70 -8.59
C ALA A 17 -0.14 7.10 -8.58
N CYS A 18 0.64 8.15 -8.31
CA CYS A 18 0.19 9.53 -8.39
C CYS A 18 -0.21 9.89 -9.84
N GLY A 19 -1.21 10.78 -9.97
CA GLY A 19 -1.77 11.16 -11.27
C GLY A 19 -2.63 10.08 -11.95
N LEU A 20 -2.78 8.90 -11.34
CA LEU A 20 -3.71 7.88 -11.80
C LEU A 20 -5.04 8.01 -11.07
N ASN A 21 -6.13 7.94 -11.83
CA ASN A 21 -7.49 7.94 -11.27
C ASN A 21 -7.97 6.50 -10.99
N CYS A 22 -8.90 6.35 -10.06
CA CYS A 22 -9.59 5.08 -9.80
C CYS A 22 -10.07 4.43 -11.13
N PRO A 23 -9.86 3.11 -11.32
CA PRO A 23 -9.30 2.12 -10.40
C PRO A 23 -7.81 1.83 -10.57
N LEU A 24 -7.08 2.66 -11.32
CA LEU A 24 -5.71 2.36 -11.75
C LEU A 24 -4.68 2.22 -10.61
N PRO A 25 -4.69 3.04 -9.54
CA PRO A 25 -3.78 2.86 -8.41
C PRO A 25 -3.86 1.46 -7.80
N LEU A 26 -5.08 0.95 -7.63
CA LEU A 26 -5.32 -0.37 -7.08
C LEU A 26 -4.79 -1.48 -8.01
N LEU A 27 -5.08 -1.37 -9.31
CA LEU A 27 -4.64 -2.38 -10.29
C LEU A 27 -3.12 -2.47 -10.37
N LYS A 28 -2.41 -1.34 -10.36
CA LYS A 28 -0.94 -1.34 -10.31
C LYS A 28 -0.42 -1.93 -9.01
N ALA A 29 -1.00 -1.56 -7.87
CA ALA A 29 -0.59 -2.11 -6.59
C ALA A 29 -0.76 -3.63 -6.54
N LYS A 30 -1.87 -4.16 -7.05
CA LYS A 30 -2.09 -5.61 -7.19
C LYS A 30 -1.02 -6.28 -8.04
N LEU A 31 -0.64 -5.69 -9.17
CA LEU A 31 0.40 -6.24 -10.04
C LEU A 31 1.76 -6.28 -9.34
N GLU A 32 2.13 -5.21 -8.62
CA GLU A 32 3.39 -5.18 -7.88
C GLU A 32 3.37 -6.15 -6.67
N LEU A 33 2.29 -6.19 -5.89
CA LEU A 33 2.12 -7.17 -4.80
C LEU A 33 2.24 -8.61 -5.28
N ASN A 34 1.72 -8.93 -6.47
CA ASN A 34 1.84 -10.27 -7.05
C ASN A 34 3.30 -10.68 -7.30
N ARG A 35 4.21 -9.73 -7.55
CA ARG A 35 5.64 -9.98 -7.76
C ARG A 35 6.44 -10.14 -6.46
N LEU A 36 5.92 -9.67 -5.33
CA LEU A 36 6.62 -9.73 -4.05
C LEU A 36 6.51 -11.11 -3.39
N ALA A 37 7.42 -11.41 -2.46
CA ALA A 37 7.32 -12.58 -1.60
C ALA A 37 6.18 -12.44 -0.58
N SER A 38 5.62 -13.56 -0.09
CA SER A 38 4.69 -13.53 1.05
C SER A 38 5.38 -12.90 2.25
N GLY A 39 4.64 -12.08 3.00
CA GLY A 39 5.15 -11.31 4.12
C GLY A 39 5.83 -9.99 3.76
N ALA A 40 6.15 -9.73 2.49
CA ALA A 40 6.73 -8.47 2.05
C ALA A 40 5.72 -7.32 2.08
N VAL A 41 6.21 -6.09 2.26
CA VAL A 41 5.42 -4.86 2.41
C VAL A 41 5.60 -3.97 1.18
N LEU A 42 4.49 -3.64 0.52
CA LEU A 42 4.42 -2.68 -0.57
C LEU A 42 3.93 -1.33 -0.05
N LYS A 43 4.73 -0.27 -0.22
CA LYS A 43 4.30 1.11 -0.07
C LYS A 43 3.69 1.60 -1.38
N VAL A 44 2.49 2.18 -1.35
CA VAL A 44 1.83 2.76 -2.52
C VAL A 44 1.52 4.23 -2.25
N GLU A 45 1.82 5.11 -3.20
CA GLU A 45 1.45 6.53 -3.14
C GLU A 45 0.47 6.84 -4.27
N ALA A 46 -0.64 7.51 -3.95
CA ALA A 46 -1.66 7.90 -4.89
C ALA A 46 -2.18 9.30 -4.58
N THR A 47 -2.73 9.99 -5.57
CA THR A 47 -3.35 11.33 -5.40
C THR A 47 -4.86 11.29 -5.58
N ASP A 48 -5.44 10.09 -5.68
CA ASP A 48 -6.88 9.88 -5.83
C ASP A 48 -7.52 9.58 -4.47
N ALA A 49 -8.53 10.36 -4.09
CA ALA A 49 -9.27 10.15 -2.84
C ALA A 49 -10.08 8.84 -2.84
N GLY A 50 -10.50 8.36 -4.02
CA GLY A 50 -11.21 7.08 -4.17
C GLY A 50 -10.36 5.88 -3.74
N SER A 51 -9.05 5.99 -3.92
CA SER A 51 -8.10 4.91 -3.63
C SER A 51 -8.15 4.38 -2.19
N GLN A 52 -8.52 5.19 -1.18
CA GLN A 52 -8.58 4.72 0.22
C GLN A 52 -9.56 3.57 0.41
N ARG A 53 -10.77 3.74 -0.12
CA ARG A 53 -11.82 2.72 0.00
C ARG A 53 -11.42 1.46 -0.74
N ASP A 54 -10.83 1.63 -1.92
CA ASP A 54 -10.33 0.55 -2.77
C ASP A 54 -9.23 -0.24 -2.06
N PHE A 55 -8.25 0.42 -1.44
CA PHE A 55 -7.14 -0.24 -0.74
C PHE A 55 -7.58 -0.96 0.53
N ARG A 56 -8.49 -0.38 1.32
CA ARG A 56 -9.07 -1.04 2.50
C ARG A 56 -9.85 -2.30 2.11
N ALA A 57 -10.72 -2.19 1.10
CA ALA A 57 -11.49 -3.32 0.60
C ALA A 57 -10.58 -4.40 0.01
N PHE A 58 -9.59 -4.01 -0.80
CA PHE A 58 -8.64 -4.93 -1.41
C PHE A 58 -7.83 -5.70 -0.38
N ALA A 59 -7.30 -5.03 0.65
CA ALA A 59 -6.57 -5.71 1.72
C ALA A 59 -7.44 -6.79 2.37
N SER A 60 -8.67 -6.44 2.78
CA SER A 60 -9.60 -7.38 3.39
C SER A 60 -10.02 -8.53 2.47
N LEU A 61 -10.32 -8.25 1.19
CA LEU A 61 -10.82 -9.26 0.24
C LEU A 61 -9.72 -10.18 -0.29
N ALA A 62 -8.51 -9.65 -0.49
CA ALA A 62 -7.36 -10.43 -0.96
C ALA A 62 -6.59 -11.11 0.18
N GLY A 63 -6.99 -10.89 1.43
CA GLY A 63 -6.34 -11.44 2.63
C GLY A 63 -5.02 -10.75 3.00
N HIS A 64 -4.67 -9.64 2.34
CA HIS A 64 -3.49 -8.85 2.67
C HIS A 64 -3.72 -8.00 3.93
N SER A 65 -2.65 -7.58 4.59
CA SER A 65 -2.75 -6.68 5.75
C SER A 65 -2.43 -5.25 5.36
N LEU A 66 -3.37 -4.33 5.55
CA LEU A 66 -3.08 -2.90 5.46
C LEU A 66 -2.44 -2.47 6.79
N LEU A 67 -1.11 -2.32 6.79
CA LEU A 67 -0.33 -2.00 7.99
C LEU A 67 -0.45 -0.54 8.39
N ARG A 68 -0.53 0.35 7.40
CA ARG A 68 -0.54 1.80 7.59
C ARG A 68 -1.25 2.47 6.43
N GLU A 69 -1.95 3.54 6.75
CA GLU A 69 -2.55 4.48 5.82
C GLU A 69 -2.22 5.90 6.31
N GLU A 70 -1.73 6.75 5.42
CA GLU A 70 -1.44 8.15 5.71
C GLU A 70 -2.04 9.04 4.62
N VAL A 71 -2.46 10.23 5.01
CA VAL A 71 -2.90 11.28 4.09
C VAL A 71 -2.16 12.54 4.45
N ASP A 72 -1.42 13.09 3.50
CA ASP A 72 -0.70 14.33 3.68
C ASP A 72 -0.71 15.13 2.38
N SER A 73 -1.09 16.39 2.46
CA SER A 73 -1.03 17.34 1.33
C SER A 73 -1.69 16.84 0.03
N GLY A 74 -2.75 16.04 0.13
CA GLY A 74 -3.45 15.46 -1.03
C GLY A 74 -2.81 14.18 -1.61
N VAL A 75 -1.75 13.68 -0.98
CA VAL A 75 -1.12 12.39 -1.30
C VAL A 75 -1.57 11.37 -0.26
N TYR A 76 -2.04 10.23 -0.76
CA TYR A 76 -2.48 9.08 0.00
C TYR A 76 -1.41 8.01 -0.05
N ARG A 77 -0.97 7.53 1.11
CA ARG A 77 0.09 6.51 1.23
C ARG A 77 -0.43 5.28 1.94
N TYR A 78 -0.14 4.11 1.40
CA TYR A 78 -0.61 2.82 1.91
C TYR A 78 0.55 1.85 2.06
N TRP A 79 0.62 1.12 3.16
CA TRP A 79 1.57 0.02 3.35
C TRP A 79 0.80 -1.29 3.44
N LEU A 80 0.96 -2.14 2.43
CA LEU A 80 0.25 -3.41 2.29
C LEU A 80 1.24 -4.56 2.47
N ARG A 81 1.01 -5.40 3.46
CA ARG A 81 1.74 -6.66 3.62
C ARG A 81 1.08 -7.77 2.83
N LYS A 82 1.84 -8.41 1.96
CA LYS A 82 1.40 -9.61 1.25
C LYS A 82 1.15 -10.75 2.24
N ALA A 83 0.02 -11.42 2.06
CA ALA A 83 -0.29 -12.67 2.74
C ALA A 83 0.63 -13.80 2.28
#